data_AF-A0A8T4LZV3-F1
#
_entry.id   AF-A0A8T4LZV3-F1
#
_cell.length_a   1.000
_cell.length_b   1.000
_cell.length_c   1.000
_cell.angle_alpha   90.00
_cell.angle_beta   90.00
_cell.angle_gamma   90.00
#
_symmetry.space_group_name_H-M   'P 1'
#
loop_
_entity.id
_entity.type
_entity.pdbx_description
1 polymer ?
#
loop_
_entity_poly.entity_id
_entity_poly.type
_entity_poly.pdbx_seq_one_letter_code
_entity_poly.pdbx_strand_id
1 'polypeptide(L)'
;MKKPNWKLWLKDEKECKFWLDSYIKKKILKKVSDESRLHIKRTDHNLTFANWIIEKHKDEIPEVLGDNFYDWVISIYYYAIYHAALALMSKDGFTSKNHSATLAFLIYHHYHSQKAF
;
A
#
# COMPACT_ATOMS: atom_id res chain seq x y z
N MET A 1 17.56 17.79 5.24
CA MET A 1 16.25 17.61 4.56
C MET A 1 15.23 17.07 5.56
N LYS A 2 13.99 17.59 5.57
CA LYS A 2 12.89 17.07 6.39
C LYS A 2 12.53 15.63 5.93
N LYS A 3 12.34 14.71 6.87
CA LYS A 3 11.96 13.31 6.56
C LYS A 3 10.42 13.18 6.49
N PRO A 4 9.88 12.33 5.61
CA PRO A 4 8.46 11.98 5.61
C PRO A 4 7.99 11.50 6.99
N ASN A 5 6.83 11.98 7.46
CA ASN A 5 6.23 11.55 8.72
C ASN A 5 4.70 11.46 8.59
N TRP A 6 4.21 10.25 8.34
CA TRP A 6 2.77 10.00 8.12
C TRP A 6 1.90 10.34 9.33
N LYS A 7 2.43 10.23 10.56
CA LYS A 7 1.68 10.60 11.78
C LYS A 7 1.38 12.09 11.81
N LEU A 8 2.30 12.90 11.29
CA LEU A 8 2.07 14.34 11.13
C LEU A 8 1.09 14.61 10.01
N TRP A 9 1.18 13.89 8.89
CA TRP A 9 0.24 14.03 7.77
C TRP A 9 -1.22 13.80 8.17
N LEU A 10 -1.50 12.84 9.07
CA LEU A 10 -2.85 12.62 9.60
C LEU A 10 -3.37 13.80 10.45
N LYS A 11 -2.47 14.54 11.11
CA LYS A 11 -2.84 15.64 12.02
C LYS A 11 -2.88 17.00 11.31
N ASP A 12 -2.12 17.15 10.24
CA ASP A 12 -1.93 18.40 9.52
C ASP A 12 -2.15 18.18 8.01
N GLU A 13 -3.34 18.57 7.56
CA GLU A 13 -3.76 18.52 6.15
C GLU A 13 -2.79 19.30 5.24
N LYS A 14 -2.26 20.45 5.71
CA LYS A 14 -1.35 21.30 4.92
C LYS A 14 0.01 20.62 4.76
N GLU A 15 0.53 20.01 5.81
CA GLU A 15 1.76 19.21 5.73
C GLU A 15 1.56 18.02 4.79
N CYS A 16 0.43 17.30 4.89
CA CYS A 16 0.11 16.20 3.99
C CYS A 16 0.08 16.67 2.53
N LYS A 17 -0.59 17.79 2.26
CA LYS A 17 -0.66 18.39 0.93
C LYS A 17 0.71 18.78 0.39
N PHE A 18 1.56 19.38 1.22
CA PHE A 18 2.93 19.75 0.83
C PHE A 18 3.72 18.53 0.32
N TRP A 19 3.62 17.39 1.03
CA TRP A 19 4.28 16.15 0.60
C TRP A 19 3.66 15.58 -0.66
N LEU A 20 2.33 15.58 -0.76
CA LEU A 20 1.61 15.14 -1.96
C LEU A 20 2.06 15.92 -3.21
N ASP A 21 2.05 17.25 -3.13
CA ASP A 21 2.49 18.15 -4.21
C ASP A 21 3.97 17.90 -4.56
N SER A 22 4.82 17.65 -3.56
CA SER A 22 6.24 17.28 -3.77
C SER A 22 6.38 15.98 -4.55
N TYR A 23 5.58 14.95 -4.24
CA TYR A 23 5.59 13.66 -4.94
C TYR A 23 5.08 13.78 -6.37
N ILE A 24 4.06 14.62 -6.61
CA ILE A 24 3.57 14.94 -7.96
C ILE A 24 4.67 15.66 -8.77
N LYS A 25 5.27 16.72 -8.21
CA LYS A 25 6.36 17.48 -8.87
C LYS A 25 7.54 16.59 -9.25
N LYS A 26 7.86 15.60 -8.41
CA LYS A 26 8.93 14.62 -8.64
C LYS A 26 8.53 13.45 -9.55
N LYS A 27 7.29 13.41 -10.07
CA LYS A 27 6.73 12.31 -10.88
C LYS A 27 6.81 10.94 -10.18
N ILE A 28 6.79 10.95 -8.84
CA ILE A 28 6.63 9.76 -8.01
C ILE A 28 5.16 9.37 -8.00
N LEU A 29 4.28 10.37 -7.91
CA LEU A 29 2.84 10.24 -8.11
C LEU A 29 2.49 10.80 -9.49
N LYS A 30 1.73 10.06 -10.29
CA LYS A 30 1.38 10.44 -11.67
C LYS A 30 -0.05 10.05 -12.01
N LYS A 31 -0.67 10.78 -12.95
CA LYS A 31 -1.95 10.40 -13.53
C LYS A 31 -1.80 9.21 -14.46
N VAL A 32 -2.76 8.29 -14.45
CA VAL A 32 -2.84 7.10 -15.29
C VAL A 32 -4.29 6.74 -15.59
N SER A 33 -4.50 5.82 -16.54
CA SER A 33 -5.78 5.13 -16.71
C SER A 33 -6.12 4.25 -15.50
N ASP A 34 -7.40 3.90 -15.36
CA ASP A 34 -7.88 3.00 -14.31
C ASP A 34 -7.31 1.58 -14.52
N GLU A 35 -6.39 1.20 -13.65
CA GLU A 35 -5.76 -0.12 -13.50
C GLU A 35 -6.22 -0.80 -12.19
N SER A 36 -7.29 -0.31 -11.55
CA SER A 36 -7.77 -0.83 -10.26
C SER A 36 -8.00 -2.33 -10.26
N ARG A 37 -8.62 -2.87 -11.34
CA ARG A 37 -8.84 -4.31 -11.51
C ARG A 37 -7.56 -5.13 -11.54
N LEU A 38 -6.48 -4.60 -12.12
CA LEU A 38 -5.18 -5.28 -12.14
C LEU A 38 -4.61 -5.38 -10.73
N HIS A 39 -4.71 -4.28 -9.96
CA HIS A 39 -4.23 -4.24 -8.59
C HIS A 39 -5.06 -5.11 -7.63
N ILE A 40 -6.38 -5.18 -7.80
CA ILE A 40 -7.22 -6.13 -7.04
C ILE A 40 -6.82 -7.57 -7.33
N LYS A 41 -6.61 -7.97 -8.59
CA LYS A 41 -6.13 -9.32 -8.92
C LYS A 41 -4.80 -9.67 -8.23
N ARG A 42 -3.88 -8.71 -8.13
CA ARG A 42 -2.61 -8.89 -7.39
C ARG A 42 -2.81 -8.98 -5.89
N THR A 43 -3.77 -8.24 -5.34
CA THR A 43 -4.17 -8.34 -3.93
C THR A 43 -4.65 -9.75 -3.63
N ASP A 44 -5.59 -10.26 -4.42
CA ASP A 44 -6.16 -11.60 -4.24
C ASP A 44 -5.09 -12.70 -4.38
N HIS A 45 -4.20 -12.57 -5.37
CA HIS A 45 -3.09 -13.50 -5.55
C HIS A 45 -2.17 -13.53 -4.33
N ASN A 46 -1.77 -12.36 -3.83
CA ASN A 46 -0.90 -12.27 -2.64
C ASN A 46 -1.58 -12.82 -1.39
N LEU A 47 -2.87 -12.51 -1.16
CA LEU A 47 -3.64 -13.06 -0.05
C LEU A 47 -3.72 -14.58 -0.12
N THR A 48 -4.05 -15.12 -1.29
CA THR A 48 -4.15 -16.57 -1.52
C THR A 48 -2.82 -17.25 -1.22
N PHE A 49 -1.71 -16.68 -1.71
CA PHE A 49 -0.39 -17.26 -1.51
C PHE A 49 0.08 -17.18 -0.05
N ALA A 50 -0.09 -16.03 0.62
CA ALA A 50 0.25 -15.90 2.03
C ALA A 50 -0.55 -16.85 2.92
N ASN A 51 -1.87 -16.98 2.67
CA ASN A 51 -2.72 -17.92 3.39
C ASN A 51 -2.26 -19.37 3.17
N TRP A 52 -1.92 -19.74 1.94
CA TRP A 52 -1.39 -21.06 1.64
C TRP A 52 -0.08 -21.35 2.40
N ILE A 53 0.85 -20.39 2.47
CA ILE A 53 2.09 -20.54 3.25
C ILE A 53 1.77 -20.75 4.72
N ILE A 54 0.87 -19.96 5.33
CA ILE A 54 0.49 -20.13 6.74
C ILE A 54 -0.07 -21.52 7.00
N GLU A 55 -0.98 -22.00 6.16
CA GLU A 55 -1.59 -23.33 6.34
C GLU A 55 -0.51 -24.42 6.26
N LYS A 56 0.38 -24.34 5.27
CA LYS A 56 1.51 -25.27 5.12
C LYS A 56 2.54 -25.17 6.23
N HIS A 57 2.60 -24.02 6.91
CA HIS A 57 3.50 -23.81 8.03
C HIS A 57 3.12 -24.60 9.28
N LYS A 58 1.85 -25.04 9.39
CA LYS A 58 1.38 -25.81 10.55
C LYS A 58 1.94 -27.24 10.55
N ASP A 59 1.98 -27.87 9.38
CA ASP A 59 2.17 -29.33 9.29
C ASP A 59 3.33 -29.75 8.37
N GLU A 60 3.86 -28.89 7.49
CA GLU A 60 4.77 -29.33 6.41
C GLU A 60 6.10 -28.56 6.37
N ILE A 61 6.06 -27.23 6.49
CA ILE A 61 7.23 -26.39 6.22
C ILE A 61 8.35 -26.49 7.28
N PRO A 62 8.06 -26.44 8.60
CA PRO A 62 9.10 -26.61 9.62
C PRO A 62 9.82 -27.96 9.52
N GLU A 63 9.09 -29.00 9.12
CA GLU A 63 9.61 -30.37 9.00
C GLU A 63 10.54 -30.53 7.78
N VAL A 64 10.22 -29.89 6.66
CA VAL A 64 10.98 -30.01 5.41
C VAL A 64 12.16 -29.03 5.33
N LEU A 65 12.01 -27.82 5.86
CA LEU A 65 12.96 -26.72 5.65
C LEU A 65 13.69 -26.27 6.93
N GLY A 66 13.24 -26.69 8.11
CA GLY A 66 13.87 -26.33 9.39
C GLY A 66 13.75 -24.86 9.80
N ASP A 67 13.10 -24.02 8.97
CA ASP A 67 12.93 -22.58 9.15
C ASP A 67 11.46 -22.17 9.20
N ASN A 68 11.18 -21.05 9.89
CA ASN A 68 9.86 -20.42 9.87
C ASN A 68 9.74 -19.33 8.80
N PHE A 69 8.57 -19.25 8.14
CA PHE A 69 8.34 -18.37 6.99
C PHE A 69 7.40 -17.20 7.32
N TYR A 70 7.28 -16.87 8.60
CA TYR A 70 6.37 -15.81 9.05
C TYR A 70 6.76 -14.43 8.52
N ASP A 71 8.05 -14.16 8.35
CA ASP A 71 8.58 -12.94 7.73
C ASP A 71 8.15 -12.79 6.26
N TRP A 72 8.16 -13.88 5.50
CA TRP A 72 7.65 -13.95 4.13
C TRP A 72 6.15 -13.72 4.09
N VAL A 73 5.40 -14.38 4.97
CA VAL A 73 3.94 -14.21 5.10
C VAL A 73 3.59 -12.74 5.38
N ILE A 74 4.24 -12.11 6.37
CA ILE A 74 4.04 -10.70 6.70
C ILE A 74 4.36 -9.81 5.50
N SER A 75 5.46 -10.08 4.79
CA SER A 75 5.86 -9.32 3.61
C SER A 75 4.82 -9.43 2.49
N ILE A 76 4.28 -10.62 2.24
CA ILE A 76 3.27 -10.83 1.20
C ILE A 76 1.95 -10.14 1.57
N TYR A 77 1.51 -10.23 2.83
CA TYR A 77 0.33 -9.48 3.30
C TYR A 77 0.50 -7.98 3.19
N TYR A 78 1.67 -7.45 3.53
CA TYR A 78 1.99 -6.05 3.32
C TYR A 78 1.82 -5.66 1.84
N TYR A 79 2.31 -6.47 0.90
CA TYR A 79 2.14 -6.21 -0.53
C TYR A 79 0.69 -6.41 -1.02
N ALA A 80 -0.10 -7.28 -0.39
CA ALA A 80 -1.53 -7.37 -0.65
C ALA A 80 -2.22 -6.05 -0.29
N ILE A 81 -2.00 -5.51 0.91
CA ILE A 81 -2.53 -4.21 1.36
C ILE A 81 -2.03 -3.08 0.45
N TYR A 82 -0.75 -3.10 0.08
CA TYR A 82 -0.18 -2.11 -0.83
C TYR A 82 -0.86 -2.13 -2.21
N HIS A 83 -1.16 -3.32 -2.76
CA HIS A 83 -1.90 -3.41 -4.01
C HIS A 83 -3.36 -2.98 -3.87
N ALA A 84 -4.03 -3.27 -2.76
CA ALA A 84 -5.36 -2.74 -2.49
C ALA A 84 -5.36 -1.20 -2.44
N ALA A 85 -4.35 -0.61 -1.78
CA ALA A 85 -4.14 0.83 -1.76
C ALA A 85 -3.93 1.42 -3.17
N LEU A 86 -3.08 0.78 -3.99
CA LEU A 86 -2.88 1.20 -5.38
C LEU A 86 -4.15 1.04 -6.23
N ALA A 87 -4.99 0.04 -5.96
CA ALA A 87 -6.26 -0.11 -6.65
C ALA A 87 -7.18 1.09 -6.40
N LEU A 88 -7.28 1.54 -5.14
CA LEU A 88 -8.06 2.71 -4.76
C LEU A 88 -7.51 3.98 -5.42
N MET A 89 -6.20 4.21 -5.35
CA MET A 89 -5.56 5.34 -6.04
C MET A 89 -5.79 5.33 -7.56
N SER A 90 -5.71 4.16 -8.17
CA SER A 90 -5.90 3.99 -9.61
C SER A 90 -7.33 4.26 -10.04
N LYS A 91 -8.29 3.97 -9.16
CA LYS A 91 -9.69 4.33 -9.38
C LYS A 91 -9.90 5.84 -9.47
N ASP A 92 -9.08 6.60 -8.75
CA ASP A 92 -9.04 8.08 -8.80
C ASP A 92 -8.13 8.62 -9.93
N GLY A 93 -7.62 7.73 -10.81
CA GLY A 93 -6.80 8.10 -11.96
C GLY A 93 -5.34 8.38 -11.62
N PHE A 94 -4.83 7.86 -10.51
CA PHE A 94 -3.44 8.06 -10.06
C PHE A 94 -2.71 6.75 -9.78
N THR A 95 -1.38 6.79 -9.87
CA THR A 95 -0.50 5.71 -9.40
C THR A 95 0.73 6.29 -8.74
N SER A 96 1.42 5.46 -7.94
CA SER A 96 2.59 5.83 -7.18
C SER A 96 3.74 4.83 -7.40
N LYS A 97 4.97 5.34 -7.35
CA LYS A 97 6.19 4.53 -7.41
C LYS A 97 6.75 4.16 -6.04
N ASN A 98 6.19 4.67 -4.94
CA ASN A 98 6.65 4.31 -3.59
C ASN A 98 5.54 4.34 -2.53
N HIS A 99 5.83 3.70 -1.40
CA HIS A 99 4.88 3.52 -0.30
C HIS A 99 4.51 4.84 0.38
N SER A 100 5.48 5.74 0.60
CA SER A 100 5.21 7.03 1.26
C SER A 100 4.26 7.93 0.45
N ALA A 101 4.41 7.99 -0.87
CA ALA A 101 3.55 8.76 -1.75
C ALA A 101 2.15 8.13 -1.88
N THR A 102 2.08 6.80 -1.85
CA THR A 102 0.81 6.07 -1.77
C THR A 102 0.07 6.46 -0.51
N LEU A 103 0.75 6.41 0.64
CA LEU A 103 0.16 6.77 1.93
C LEU A 103 -0.23 8.26 2.00
N ALA A 104 0.60 9.18 1.50
CA ALA A 104 0.28 10.60 1.46
C ALA A 104 -0.96 10.89 0.59
N PHE A 105 -1.11 10.19 -0.55
CA PHE A 105 -2.30 10.28 -1.37
C PHE A 105 -3.53 9.78 -0.62
N LEU A 106 -3.45 8.59 -0.02
CA LEU A 106 -4.58 8.02 0.71
C LEU A 106 -5.03 8.93 1.87
N ILE A 107 -4.09 9.46 2.63
CA ILE A 107 -4.39 10.38 3.74
C ILE A 107 -5.04 11.66 3.21
N TYR A 108 -4.49 12.26 2.15
CA TYR A 108 -5.05 13.50 1.63
C TYR A 108 -6.43 13.31 0.99
N HIS A 109 -6.58 12.32 0.12
CA HIS A 109 -7.79 12.11 -0.70
C HIS A 109 -8.89 11.32 0.00
N HIS A 110 -8.55 10.39 0.90
CA HIS A 110 -9.55 9.52 1.54
C HIS A 110 -9.69 9.73 3.04
N TYR A 111 -8.76 10.41 3.71
CA TYR A 111 -8.91 10.77 5.12
C TYR A 111 -9.26 12.26 5.30
N HIS A 112 -8.50 13.19 4.71
CA HIS A 112 -8.77 14.63 4.84
C HIS A 112 -9.86 15.14 3.91
N SER A 113 -9.89 14.68 2.65
CA SER A 113 -10.89 15.14 1.67
C SER A 113 -12.27 14.49 1.86
N GLN A 114 -12.35 13.41 2.64
CA GLN A 114 -13.62 12.89 3.17
C GLN A 114 -14.00 13.64 4.46
N LYS A 115 -14.31 14.94 4.35
CA LYS A 115 -14.91 15.66 5.48
C LYS A 115 -16.38 15.20 5.66
N ALA A 116 -16.70 14.78 6.89
CA ALA A 116 -18.01 14.48 7.49
C ALA A 116 -18.44 13.00 7.55
N PHE A 117 -18.15 12.36 8.68
CA PHE A 117 -19.24 11.88 9.53
C PHE A 117 -19.44 12.91 10.65
#